data_AF-A0A3S5CB96-F1
#
_entry.id   AF-A0A3S5CB96-F1
#
_cell.length_a   1.000
_cell.length_b   1.000
_cell.length_c   1.000
_cell.angle_alpha   90.00
_cell.angle_beta   90.00
_cell.angle_gamma   90.00
#
_symmetry.space_group_name_H-M   'P 1'
#
loop_
_entity.id
_entity.type
_entity.pdbx_description
1 polymer ?
#
loop_
_entity_poly.entity_id
_entity_poly.type
_entity_poly.pdbx_seq_one_letter_code
_entity_poly.pdbx_strand_id
1 'polypeptide(L)'
;MSKGRDDFSEGTKRTLADRAGWRCSFPNCGQFTLGPSNTDLEKKINNGIAAHISAAAENGPRFDPTMTTEQRKSLDNGIWMCRNHGNLIDADFNTYTVQQLKEWKIQAENFAYTMLANPSAVAPAVSSYSEQDRRVFEFLNGILPYDVIQKINDEPFRRFVPDNVIKPFNDLIYYENDPVYHFNNLELEELRVLLLQKAWTFIRHFSQQSAGAVGGYDYINISEFRRYNPDIPESHWIQISDQTSDLARDFCCTAMKLRDMQRNL
;
A
#
# COMPACT_ATOMS: atom_id res chain seq x y z
N MET A 1 44.10 -9.17 -3.98
CA MET A 1 43.87 -8.48 -2.70
C MET A 1 43.89 -6.98 -2.97
N SER A 2 42.74 -6.31 -2.98
CA SER A 2 42.66 -4.88 -3.25
C SER A 2 43.13 -4.07 -2.04
N LYS A 3 44.37 -3.57 -2.09
CA LYS A 3 44.89 -2.59 -1.12
C LYS A 3 44.00 -1.34 -1.16
N GLY A 4 43.22 -1.08 -0.11
CA GLY A 4 42.60 0.23 0.13
C GLY A 4 41.10 0.25 0.49
N ARG A 5 40.37 -0.87 0.36
CA ARG A 5 38.96 -0.94 0.78
C ARG A 5 38.84 -1.54 2.17
N ASP A 6 38.16 -0.84 3.07
CA ASP A 6 37.85 -1.32 4.42
C ASP A 6 36.65 -2.30 4.41
N ASP A 7 36.80 -3.38 3.64
CA ASP A 7 35.77 -4.40 3.49
C ASP A 7 35.57 -5.21 4.79
N PHE A 8 34.35 -5.65 5.00
CA PHE A 8 33.99 -6.50 6.13
C PHE A 8 34.75 -7.84 6.10
N SER A 9 35.19 -8.30 7.27
CA SER A 9 35.69 -9.66 7.43
C SER A 9 34.57 -10.68 7.17
N GLU A 10 34.92 -11.92 6.81
CA GLU A 10 33.92 -12.99 6.66
C GLU A 10 33.12 -13.24 7.94
N GLY A 11 33.76 -13.08 9.11
CA GLY A 11 33.08 -13.13 10.41
C GLY A 11 32.03 -12.03 10.56
N THR A 12 32.39 -10.79 10.21
CA THR A 12 31.47 -9.65 10.25
C THR A 12 30.27 -9.88 9.31
N LYS A 13 30.52 -10.32 8.07
CA LYS A 13 29.46 -10.63 7.10
C LYS A 13 28.51 -11.70 7.63
N ARG A 14 29.08 -12.76 8.23
CA ARG A 14 28.33 -13.85 8.83
C ARG A 14 27.44 -13.36 9.97
N THR A 15 27.99 -12.59 10.89
CA THR A 15 27.23 -12.03 12.02
C THR A 15 26.11 -11.10 11.55
N LEU A 16 26.33 -10.27 10.53
CA LEU A 16 25.27 -9.45 9.94
C LEU A 16 24.12 -10.30 9.39
N ALA A 17 24.45 -11.36 8.65
CA ALA A 17 23.47 -12.29 8.12
C ALA A 17 22.70 -13.03 9.23
N ASP A 18 23.40 -13.53 10.24
CA ASP A 18 22.81 -14.25 11.36
C ASP A 18 21.87 -13.33 12.17
N ARG A 19 22.24 -12.07 12.42
CA ARG A 19 21.39 -11.08 13.11
C ARG A 19 20.14 -10.72 12.32
N ALA A 20 20.21 -10.71 11.00
CA ALA A 20 19.07 -10.45 10.12
C ALA A 20 18.25 -11.72 9.81
N GLY A 21 18.56 -12.87 10.43
CA GLY A 21 17.88 -14.14 10.17
C GLY A 21 18.01 -14.61 8.72
N TRP A 22 19.11 -14.28 8.04
CA TRP A 22 19.34 -14.53 6.62
C TRP A 22 18.28 -13.95 5.69
N ARG A 23 17.61 -12.86 6.08
CA ARG A 23 16.63 -12.15 5.25
C ARG A 23 17.10 -10.77 4.86
N CYS A 24 16.69 -10.30 3.68
CA CYS A 24 17.01 -8.96 3.22
C CYS A 24 16.40 -7.89 4.14
N SER A 25 17.20 -6.93 4.61
CA SER A 25 16.74 -5.82 5.45
C SER A 25 16.05 -4.68 4.67
N PHE A 26 15.85 -4.81 3.35
CA PHE A 26 15.15 -3.80 2.57
C PHE A 26 13.65 -3.85 2.88
N PRO A 27 12.96 -2.70 3.08
CA PRO A 27 11.55 -2.67 3.43
C PRO A 27 10.69 -3.50 2.47
N ASN A 28 9.76 -4.28 3.01
CA ASN A 28 8.83 -5.14 2.25
C ASN A 28 9.48 -6.22 1.36
N CYS A 29 10.81 -6.41 1.39
CA CYS A 29 11.46 -7.47 0.61
C CYS A 29 11.32 -8.83 1.31
N GLY A 30 11.83 -8.96 2.54
CA GLY A 30 11.74 -10.19 3.35
C GLY A 30 12.37 -11.45 2.74
N GLN A 31 13.04 -11.34 1.57
CA GLN A 31 13.55 -12.48 0.82
C GLN A 31 14.62 -13.22 1.61
N PHE A 32 14.50 -14.55 1.68
CA PHE A 32 15.57 -15.41 2.18
C PHE A 32 16.79 -15.34 1.26
N THR A 33 17.96 -15.18 1.88
CA THR A 33 19.23 -15.01 1.18
C THR A 33 20.10 -16.27 1.26
N LEU A 34 19.70 -17.27 2.03
CA LEU A 34 20.38 -18.55 2.15
C LEU A 34 19.40 -19.70 1.95
N GLY A 35 19.82 -20.72 1.21
CA GLY A 35 19.03 -21.92 1.00
C GLY A 35 19.87 -23.11 0.55
N PRO A 36 19.26 -24.30 0.44
CA PRO A 36 19.94 -25.50 -0.06
C PRO A 36 20.29 -25.36 -1.55
N SER A 37 21.30 -26.09 -2.00
CA SER A 37 21.55 -26.31 -3.42
C SER A 37 20.90 -27.61 -3.88
N ASN A 38 20.21 -27.58 -5.03
CA ASN A 38 19.63 -28.81 -5.61
C ASN A 38 20.67 -29.69 -6.34
N THR A 39 21.87 -29.18 -6.57
CA THR A 39 22.92 -29.91 -7.31
C THR A 39 23.78 -30.81 -6.41
N ASP A 40 23.84 -30.52 -5.11
CA ASP A 40 24.80 -31.11 -4.18
C ASP A 40 24.33 -30.89 -2.73
N LEU A 41 24.20 -31.97 -1.96
CA LEU A 41 23.72 -31.96 -0.57
C LEU A 41 24.65 -31.19 0.38
N GLU A 42 25.95 -31.08 0.07
CA GLU A 42 26.91 -30.36 0.91
C GLU A 42 26.98 -28.86 0.57
N LYS A 43 26.28 -28.42 -0.49
CA LYS A 43 26.31 -27.03 -0.96
C LYS A 43 25.06 -26.26 -0.54
N LYS A 44 25.27 -24.95 -0.37
CA LYS A 44 24.25 -23.95 -0.10
C LYS A 44 24.31 -22.83 -1.14
N ILE A 45 23.17 -22.21 -1.40
CA ILE A 45 23.06 -21.01 -2.22
C ILE A 45 23.04 -19.80 -1.28
N ASN A 46 23.91 -18.82 -1.54
CA ASN A 46 23.91 -17.54 -0.84
C ASN A 46 23.69 -16.38 -1.83
N ASN A 47 22.53 -15.74 -1.74
CA ASN A 47 22.14 -14.56 -2.51
C ASN A 47 22.17 -13.26 -1.67
N GLY A 48 22.77 -13.29 -0.49
CA GLY A 48 22.92 -12.14 0.39
C GLY A 48 24.30 -11.51 0.33
N ILE A 49 24.37 -10.23 0.68
CA ILE A 49 25.59 -9.43 0.81
C ILE A 49 25.50 -8.56 2.06
N ALA A 50 26.65 -8.29 2.67
CA ALA A 50 26.78 -7.23 3.67
C ALA A 50 27.11 -5.92 2.94
N ALA A 51 26.17 -4.99 2.92
CA ALA A 51 26.34 -3.67 2.35
C ALA A 51 26.83 -2.70 3.43
N HIS A 52 27.68 -1.75 3.02
CA HIS A 52 28.15 -0.67 3.89
C HIS A 52 27.10 0.44 3.97
N ILE A 53 26.75 0.82 5.19
CA ILE A 53 25.89 2.00 5.45
C ILE A 53 26.66 3.27 5.06
N SER A 54 27.90 3.42 5.52
CA SER A 54 28.86 4.41 5.04
C SER A 54 30.03 3.71 4.36
N ALA A 55 30.44 4.17 3.17
CA ALA A 55 31.38 3.43 2.31
C ALA A 55 32.70 3.01 2.98
N ALA A 56 33.21 1.87 2.51
CA ALA A 56 34.49 1.27 2.90
C ALA A 56 35.72 2.05 2.43
N ALA A 57 35.57 3.04 1.55
CA ALA A 57 36.65 3.79 0.96
C ALA A 57 36.19 5.18 0.54
N GLU A 58 37.15 6.09 0.44
CA GLU A 58 36.94 7.43 -0.09
C GLU A 58 36.32 7.37 -1.51
N ASN A 59 35.44 8.32 -1.81
CA ASN A 59 34.62 8.38 -3.04
C ASN A 59 33.55 7.28 -3.19
N GLY A 60 33.34 6.44 -2.18
CA GLY A 60 32.22 5.50 -2.16
C GLY A 60 30.89 6.13 -1.71
N PRO A 61 29.77 5.42 -1.87
CA PRO A 61 28.44 5.85 -1.41
C PRO A 61 28.43 6.26 0.07
N ARG A 62 27.92 7.47 0.36
CA ARG A 62 27.78 7.96 1.75
C ARG A 62 29.09 7.91 2.56
N PHE A 63 30.24 8.09 1.92
CA PHE A 63 31.52 8.08 2.62
C PHE A 63 31.57 9.13 3.72
N ASP A 64 31.97 8.73 4.93
CA ASP A 64 32.16 9.61 6.07
C ASP A 64 33.67 9.68 6.41
N PRO A 65 34.33 10.83 6.18
CA PRO A 65 35.77 10.99 6.43
C PRO A 65 36.11 10.96 7.93
N THR A 66 35.13 11.10 8.82
CA THR A 66 35.34 11.08 10.28
C THR A 66 35.41 9.66 10.84
N MET A 67 35.00 8.65 10.07
CA MET A 67 35.04 7.26 10.51
C MET A 67 36.46 6.69 10.47
N THR A 68 36.84 5.93 11.49
CA THR A 68 38.06 5.12 11.47
C THR A 68 37.89 3.87 10.60
N THR A 69 38.99 3.22 10.25
CA THR A 69 38.98 1.94 9.54
C THR A 69 38.23 0.85 10.32
N GLU A 70 38.36 0.83 11.64
CA GLU A 70 37.66 -0.12 12.52
C GLU A 70 36.15 0.15 12.51
N GLN A 71 35.75 1.41 12.53
CA GLN A 71 34.34 1.81 12.44
C GLN A 71 33.75 1.46 11.07
N ARG A 72 34.50 1.65 9.97
CA ARG A 72 34.03 1.26 8.63
C ARG A 72 33.81 -0.25 8.50
N LYS A 73 34.59 -1.06 9.23
CA LYS A 73 34.52 -2.53 9.26
C LYS A 73 33.57 -3.08 10.34
N SER A 74 32.97 -2.23 11.17
CA SER A 74 32.18 -2.68 12.31
C SER A 74 30.79 -3.18 11.89
N LEU A 75 30.15 -3.95 12.78
CA LEU A 75 28.76 -4.41 12.59
C LEU A 75 27.76 -3.24 12.52
N ASP A 76 28.07 -2.13 13.17
CA ASP A 76 27.21 -0.94 13.21
C ASP A 76 27.15 -0.23 11.86
N ASN A 77 28.19 -0.39 11.04
CA ASN A 77 28.26 0.16 9.69
C ASN A 77 27.74 -0.82 8.61
N GLY A 78 27.25 -2.00 9.01
CA GLY A 78 26.82 -3.04 8.07
C GLY A 78 25.33 -3.31 8.11
N ILE A 79 24.73 -3.51 6.94
CA ILE A 79 23.34 -3.98 6.77
C ILE A 79 23.32 -5.19 5.84
N TRP A 80 22.51 -6.21 6.17
CA TRP A 80 22.39 -7.43 5.36
C TRP A 80 21.30 -7.28 4.30
N MET A 81 21.62 -7.49 3.03
CA MET A 81 20.66 -7.34 1.92
C MET A 81 20.79 -8.47 0.91
N CYS A 82 19.76 -8.70 0.10
CA CYS A 82 19.92 -9.48 -1.13
C CYS A 82 20.79 -8.69 -2.13
N ARG A 83 21.42 -9.38 -3.08
CA ARG A 83 22.28 -8.73 -4.09
C ARG A 83 21.59 -7.59 -4.83
N ASN A 84 20.30 -7.73 -5.12
CA ASN A 84 19.53 -6.71 -5.84
C ASN A 84 19.45 -5.40 -5.05
N HIS A 85 18.91 -5.46 -3.82
CA HIS A 85 18.73 -4.26 -3.00
C HIS A 85 20.05 -3.68 -2.51
N GLY A 86 21.07 -4.51 -2.23
CA GLY A 86 22.39 -4.02 -1.90
C GLY A 86 23.01 -3.19 -3.02
N ASN A 87 22.86 -3.62 -4.28
CA ASN A 87 23.29 -2.81 -5.43
C ASN A 87 22.44 -1.54 -5.60
N LEU A 88 21.12 -1.61 -5.37
CA LEU A 88 20.21 -0.47 -5.49
C LEU A 88 20.58 0.66 -4.52
N ILE A 89 20.82 0.34 -3.25
CA ILE A 89 21.13 1.37 -2.24
C ILE A 89 22.46 2.06 -2.48
N ASP A 90 23.41 1.38 -3.12
CA ASP A 90 24.71 1.95 -3.46
C ASP A 90 24.65 2.78 -4.75
N ALA A 91 23.77 2.41 -5.70
CA ALA A 91 23.58 3.14 -6.94
C ALA A 91 22.83 4.47 -6.74
N ASP A 92 21.83 4.51 -5.86
CA ASP A 92 21.02 5.71 -5.57
C ASP A 92 21.22 6.21 -4.13
N PHE A 93 22.47 6.47 -3.79
CA PHE A 93 22.87 6.79 -2.41
C PHE A 93 22.37 8.15 -1.89
N ASN A 94 21.82 9.01 -2.77
CA ASN A 94 21.16 10.25 -2.38
C ASN A 94 19.75 9.99 -1.83
N THR A 95 19.03 9.01 -2.42
CA THR A 95 17.71 8.58 -1.95
C THR A 95 17.81 7.73 -0.68
N TYR A 96 18.82 6.87 -0.60
CA TYR A 96 19.01 5.93 0.52
C TYR A 96 20.08 6.43 1.47
N THR A 97 19.69 7.26 2.43
CA THR A 97 20.59 7.92 3.39
C THR A 97 21.13 6.98 4.47
N VAL A 98 22.22 7.37 5.13
CA VAL A 98 22.80 6.66 6.30
C VAL A 98 21.76 6.41 7.38
N GLN A 99 20.91 7.41 7.66
CA GLN A 99 19.89 7.31 8.70
C GLN A 99 18.86 6.24 8.37
N GLN A 100 18.29 6.25 7.15
CA GLN A 100 17.31 5.25 6.71
C GLN A 100 17.88 3.83 6.77
N LEU A 101 19.12 3.64 6.32
CA LEU A 101 19.76 2.31 6.36
C LEU A 101 19.97 1.81 7.81
N LYS A 102 20.30 2.69 8.75
CA LYS A 102 20.38 2.34 10.18
C LYS A 102 19.01 1.95 10.74
N GLU A 103 17.97 2.69 10.40
CA GLU A 103 16.60 2.37 10.80
C GLU A 103 16.15 1.00 10.27
N TRP A 104 16.41 0.71 8.99
CA TRP A 104 16.07 -0.58 8.38
C TRP A 104 16.85 -1.75 8.97
N LYS A 105 18.13 -1.54 9.30
CA LYS A 105 18.93 -2.53 10.04
C LYS A 105 18.25 -2.89 11.36
N ILE A 106 17.88 -1.89 12.15
CA ILE A 106 17.23 -2.09 13.46
C ILE A 106 15.89 -2.82 13.28
N GLN A 107 15.07 -2.40 12.33
CA GLN A 107 13.78 -3.04 12.04
C GLN A 107 13.95 -4.51 11.65
N ALA A 108 14.90 -4.82 10.78
CA ALA A 108 15.15 -6.20 10.34
C ALA A 108 15.68 -7.10 11.46
N GLU A 109 16.59 -6.60 12.29
CA GLU A 109 17.12 -7.35 13.44
C GLU A 109 16.04 -7.57 14.52
N ASN A 110 15.20 -6.56 14.79
CA ASN A 110 14.05 -6.70 15.67
C ASN A 110 13.03 -7.71 15.13
N PHE A 111 12.74 -7.67 13.84
CA PHE A 111 11.87 -8.65 13.20
C PHE A 111 12.41 -10.07 13.36
N ALA A 112 13.70 -10.28 13.10
CA ALA A 112 14.35 -11.58 13.29
C ALA A 112 14.24 -12.06 14.75
N TYR A 113 14.46 -11.17 15.72
CA TYR A 113 14.27 -11.47 17.14
C TYR A 113 12.81 -11.84 17.46
N THR A 114 11.82 -11.06 17.01
CA THR A 114 10.40 -11.33 17.26
C THR A 114 9.98 -12.68 16.68
N MET A 115 10.45 -13.04 15.49
CA MET A 115 10.16 -14.34 14.86
C MET A 115 10.76 -15.51 15.65
N LEU A 116 11.92 -15.32 16.28
CA LEU A 116 12.52 -16.31 17.18
C LEU A 116 11.75 -16.41 18.51
N ALA A 117 11.37 -15.27 19.09
CA ALA A 117 10.65 -15.21 20.36
C ALA A 117 9.21 -15.72 20.27
N ASN A 118 8.57 -15.55 19.12
CA ASN A 118 7.17 -15.92 18.88
C ASN A 118 7.02 -16.73 17.58
N PRO A 119 7.40 -18.02 17.57
CA PRO A 119 7.39 -18.87 16.36
C PRO A 119 6.00 -19.06 15.73
N SER A 120 4.92 -18.85 16.50
CA SER A 120 3.54 -18.94 16.03
C SER A 120 3.05 -17.66 15.34
N ALA A 121 3.82 -16.57 15.35
CA ALA A 121 3.55 -15.36 14.58
C ALA A 121 3.89 -15.53 13.07
N VAL A 122 4.28 -16.74 12.67
CA VAL A 122 4.72 -17.09 11.32
C VAL A 122 3.53 -17.49 10.46
N ALA A 123 2.90 -16.49 9.85
CA ALA A 123 2.58 -16.57 8.42
C ALA A 123 3.44 -15.48 7.74
N PRO A 124 4.09 -15.78 6.60
CA PRO A 124 4.96 -14.82 5.92
C PRO A 124 4.17 -13.58 5.54
N ALA A 125 4.83 -12.44 5.42
CA ALA A 125 4.30 -11.21 4.81
C ALA A 125 4.07 -11.38 3.28
N VAL A 126 3.29 -12.39 2.90
CA VAL A 126 2.21 -12.21 1.94
C VAL A 126 1.05 -11.84 2.84
N SER A 127 0.36 -10.71 2.66
CA SER A 127 -0.80 -10.41 3.50
C SER A 127 -1.87 -11.49 3.29
N SER A 128 -1.80 -12.59 4.04
CA SER A 128 -2.86 -13.58 4.05
C SER A 128 -3.97 -12.95 4.89
N TYR A 129 -4.72 -12.07 4.25
CA TYR A 129 -6.01 -11.64 4.71
C TYR A 129 -6.78 -12.89 5.17
N SER A 130 -7.41 -12.79 6.33
CA SER A 130 -8.14 -13.89 6.93
C SER A 130 -9.25 -14.39 5.99
N GLU A 131 -9.77 -15.59 6.21
CA GLU A 131 -10.91 -16.10 5.44
C GLU A 131 -12.10 -15.12 5.47
N GLN A 132 -12.29 -14.44 6.60
CA GLN A 132 -13.25 -13.36 6.75
C GLN A 132 -12.94 -12.19 5.82
N ASP A 133 -11.71 -11.67 5.83
CA ASP A 133 -11.32 -10.56 4.96
C ASP A 133 -11.51 -10.89 3.47
N ARG A 134 -11.23 -12.13 3.05
CA ARG A 134 -11.49 -12.60 1.68
C ARG A 134 -12.98 -12.57 1.33
N ARG A 135 -13.85 -13.04 2.24
CA ARG A 135 -15.31 -12.98 2.04
C ARG A 135 -15.81 -11.54 1.93
N VAL A 136 -15.27 -10.63 2.75
CA VAL A 136 -15.61 -9.20 2.64
C VAL A 136 -15.18 -8.65 1.29
N PHE A 137 -13.98 -9.00 0.79
CA PHE A 137 -13.58 -8.62 -0.57
C PHE A 137 -14.51 -9.18 -1.65
N GLU A 138 -14.87 -10.46 -1.59
CA GLU A 138 -15.79 -11.08 -2.57
C GLU A 138 -17.14 -10.35 -2.59
N PHE A 139 -17.68 -10.05 -1.41
CA PHE A 139 -18.90 -9.28 -1.26
C PHE A 139 -18.77 -7.87 -1.85
N LEU A 140 -17.72 -7.12 -1.49
CA LEU A 140 -17.50 -5.77 -1.99
C LEU A 140 -17.27 -5.76 -3.52
N ASN A 141 -16.64 -6.78 -4.09
CA ASN A 141 -16.51 -6.92 -5.55
C ASN A 141 -17.85 -7.22 -6.24
N GLY A 142 -18.81 -7.82 -5.52
CA GLY A 142 -20.17 -7.99 -6.02
C GLY A 142 -20.93 -6.67 -6.13
N ILE A 143 -20.65 -5.72 -5.23
CA ILE A 143 -21.27 -4.39 -5.22
C ILE A 143 -20.53 -3.41 -6.14
N LEU A 144 -19.19 -3.43 -6.09
CA LEU A 144 -18.29 -2.52 -6.78
C LEU A 144 -17.28 -3.27 -7.66
N PRO A 145 -17.72 -4.01 -8.70
CA PRO A 145 -16.80 -4.50 -9.70
C PRO A 145 -16.16 -3.33 -10.46
N TYR A 146 -15.02 -3.58 -11.11
CA TYR A 146 -14.24 -2.53 -11.77
C TYR A 146 -15.05 -1.69 -12.77
N ASP A 147 -15.89 -2.33 -13.59
CA ASP A 147 -16.69 -1.64 -14.58
C ASP A 147 -17.75 -0.74 -13.95
N VAL A 148 -18.29 -1.11 -12.79
CA VAL A 148 -19.20 -0.26 -12.00
C VAL A 148 -18.45 0.93 -11.43
N ILE A 149 -17.24 0.73 -10.87
CA ILE A 149 -16.41 1.83 -10.38
C ILE A 149 -16.11 2.84 -11.50
N GLN A 150 -15.79 2.36 -12.71
CA GLN A 150 -15.57 3.23 -13.87
C GLN A 150 -16.85 3.97 -14.28
N LYS A 151 -18.00 3.29 -14.34
CA LYS A 151 -19.30 3.92 -14.64
C LYS A 151 -19.63 5.04 -13.65
N ILE A 152 -19.41 4.83 -12.36
CA ILE A 152 -19.62 5.85 -11.32
C ILE A 152 -18.66 7.04 -11.52
N ASN A 153 -17.39 6.75 -11.78
CA ASN A 153 -16.35 7.76 -11.94
C ASN A 153 -16.58 8.68 -13.16
N ASP A 154 -17.15 8.11 -14.21
CA ASP A 154 -17.36 8.78 -15.50
C ASP A 154 -18.76 9.40 -15.64
N GLU A 155 -19.66 9.17 -14.68
CA GLU A 155 -21.02 9.72 -14.69
C GLU A 155 -20.98 11.24 -14.51
N PRO A 156 -21.60 12.02 -15.42
CA PRO A 156 -21.62 13.48 -15.32
C PRO A 156 -22.71 14.04 -14.39
N PHE A 157 -23.61 13.19 -13.86
CA PHE A 157 -24.67 13.54 -12.91
C PHE A 157 -25.56 14.70 -13.37
N ARG A 158 -26.05 14.62 -14.61
CA ARG A 158 -26.89 15.67 -15.23
C ARG A 158 -28.37 15.41 -14.96
N ARG A 159 -29.18 15.33 -16.03
CA ARG A 159 -30.64 15.23 -15.94
C ARG A 159 -31.11 13.90 -15.36
N PHE A 160 -30.50 12.80 -15.80
CA PHE A 160 -30.91 11.46 -15.42
C PHE A 160 -29.67 10.67 -15.03
N VAL A 161 -29.76 9.96 -13.91
CA VAL A 161 -28.70 9.12 -13.39
C VAL A 161 -29.20 7.67 -13.33
N PRO A 162 -28.56 6.73 -14.04
CA PRO A 162 -28.97 5.33 -14.03
C PRO A 162 -28.94 4.70 -12.64
N ASP A 163 -29.88 3.80 -12.35
CA ASP A 163 -29.94 3.12 -11.05
C ASP A 163 -28.64 2.36 -10.73
N ASN A 164 -28.01 1.75 -11.73
CA ASN A 164 -26.76 1.02 -11.56
C ASN A 164 -25.54 1.89 -11.19
N VAL A 165 -25.66 3.23 -11.26
CA VAL A 165 -24.66 4.17 -10.72
C VAL A 165 -24.90 4.42 -9.23
N ILE A 166 -26.17 4.50 -8.80
CA ILE A 166 -26.54 4.87 -7.42
C ILE A 166 -26.64 3.65 -6.50
N LYS A 167 -27.14 2.52 -7.03
CA LYS A 167 -27.36 1.28 -6.28
C LYS A 167 -26.13 0.82 -5.46
N PRO A 168 -24.89 0.87 -5.96
CA PRO A 168 -23.72 0.45 -5.18
C PRO A 168 -23.53 1.22 -3.87
N PHE A 169 -23.82 2.52 -3.86
CA PHE A 169 -23.76 3.33 -2.65
C PHE A 169 -24.81 2.89 -1.62
N ASN A 170 -26.04 2.67 -2.07
CA ASN A 170 -27.14 2.22 -1.21
C ASN A 170 -26.88 0.82 -0.65
N ASP A 171 -26.36 -0.09 -1.46
CA ASP A 171 -26.00 -1.44 -1.02
C ASP A 171 -24.92 -1.39 0.08
N LEU A 172 -23.86 -0.61 -0.11
CA LEU A 172 -22.81 -0.46 0.91
C LEU A 172 -23.37 0.07 2.24
N ILE A 173 -24.20 1.12 2.17
CA ILE A 173 -24.82 1.74 3.33
C ILE A 173 -25.76 0.75 4.05
N TYR A 174 -26.55 -0.01 3.29
CA TYR A 174 -27.48 -0.98 3.85
C TYR A 174 -26.79 -2.03 4.75
N TYR A 175 -25.59 -2.44 4.37
CA TYR A 175 -24.81 -3.46 5.07
C TYR A 175 -23.77 -2.90 6.06
N GLU A 176 -23.75 -1.59 6.33
CA GLU A 176 -22.65 -0.93 7.07
C GLU A 176 -22.41 -1.50 8.49
N ASN A 177 -23.50 -1.86 9.18
CA ASN A 177 -23.51 -2.30 10.57
C ASN A 177 -23.54 -3.84 10.71
N ASP A 178 -23.56 -4.57 9.60
CA ASP A 178 -23.55 -6.02 9.64
C ASP A 178 -22.11 -6.51 9.84
N PRO A 179 -21.80 -7.17 10.97
CA PRO A 179 -20.44 -7.59 11.32
C PRO A 179 -19.87 -8.62 10.34
N VAL A 180 -20.71 -9.27 9.53
CA VAL A 180 -20.26 -10.20 8.48
C VAL A 180 -19.46 -9.49 7.39
N TYR A 181 -19.63 -8.17 7.22
CA TYR A 181 -18.92 -7.37 6.21
C TYR A 181 -17.81 -6.50 6.80
N HIS A 182 -17.29 -6.85 7.98
CA HIS A 182 -16.17 -6.16 8.62
C HIS A 182 -14.87 -6.93 8.39
N PHE A 183 -13.81 -6.21 8.09
CA PHE A 183 -12.47 -6.77 7.98
C PHE A 183 -11.89 -7.03 9.37
N ASN A 184 -11.18 -8.14 9.52
CA ASN A 184 -10.30 -8.39 10.68
C ASN A 184 -9.00 -7.59 10.57
N ASN A 185 -8.53 -7.34 9.34
CA ASN A 185 -7.37 -6.51 9.10
C ASN A 185 -7.71 -5.03 9.36
N LEU A 186 -6.98 -4.39 10.28
CA LEU A 186 -7.23 -3.01 10.71
C LEU A 186 -7.13 -2.00 9.56
N GLU A 187 -6.13 -2.14 8.67
CA GLU A 187 -5.93 -1.20 7.55
C GLU A 187 -7.07 -1.32 6.51
N LEU A 188 -7.51 -2.55 6.22
CA LEU A 188 -8.67 -2.78 5.36
C LEU A 188 -9.95 -2.24 5.97
N GLU A 189 -10.12 -2.41 7.30
CA GLU A 189 -11.29 -1.93 8.00
C GLU A 189 -11.34 -0.40 8.03
N GLU A 190 -10.20 0.27 8.27
CA GLU A 190 -10.08 1.72 8.17
C GLU A 190 -10.47 2.24 6.76
N LEU A 191 -10.03 1.56 5.70
CA LEU A 191 -10.41 1.90 4.33
C LEU A 191 -11.88 1.62 4.03
N ARG A 192 -12.46 0.53 4.55
CA ARG A 192 -13.88 0.20 4.42
C ARG A 192 -14.75 1.28 5.08
N VAL A 193 -14.38 1.69 6.29
CA VAL A 193 -15.06 2.76 7.02
C VAL A 193 -14.95 4.08 6.26
N LEU A 194 -13.77 4.42 5.71
CA LEU A 194 -13.60 5.60 4.88
C LEU A 194 -14.45 5.55 3.60
N LEU A 195 -14.55 4.38 2.96
CA LEU A 195 -15.41 4.16 1.79
C LEU A 195 -16.87 4.43 2.12
N LEU A 196 -17.36 3.91 3.26
CA LEU A 196 -18.73 4.14 3.74
C LEU A 196 -19.00 5.62 4.06
N GLN A 197 -18.05 6.30 4.70
CA GLN A 197 -18.16 7.75 4.96
C GLN A 197 -18.33 8.55 3.66
N LYS A 198 -17.56 8.20 2.63
CA LYS A 198 -17.67 8.83 1.30
C LYS A 198 -19.00 8.47 0.63
N ALA A 199 -19.47 7.23 0.76
CA ALA A 199 -20.77 6.82 0.23
C ALA A 199 -21.92 7.62 0.85
N TRP A 200 -21.93 7.77 2.18
CA TRP A 200 -22.91 8.59 2.89
C TRP A 200 -22.86 10.06 2.47
N THR A 201 -21.65 10.61 2.32
CA THR A 201 -21.47 12.00 1.89
C THR A 201 -22.05 12.20 0.50
N PHE A 202 -21.76 11.30 -0.43
CA PHE A 202 -22.31 11.30 -1.77
C PHE A 202 -23.84 11.20 -1.75
N ILE A 203 -24.42 10.18 -1.09
CA ILE A 203 -25.88 9.97 -1.05
C ILE A 203 -26.60 11.14 -0.39
N ARG A 204 -26.05 11.73 0.67
CA ARG A 204 -26.64 12.90 1.33
C ARG A 204 -26.67 14.12 0.40
N HIS A 205 -25.65 14.29 -0.45
CA HIS A 205 -25.61 15.37 -1.42
C HIS A 205 -26.55 15.11 -2.60
N PHE A 206 -26.47 13.91 -3.18
CA PHE A 206 -27.29 13.48 -4.32
C PHE A 206 -28.80 13.51 -3.99
N SER A 207 -29.20 12.99 -2.82
CA SER A 207 -30.61 12.92 -2.43
C SER A 207 -31.31 14.28 -2.28
N GLN A 208 -30.56 15.38 -2.14
CA GLN A 208 -31.14 16.72 -2.03
C GLN A 208 -31.82 17.19 -3.32
N GLN A 209 -31.36 16.70 -4.48
CA GLN A 209 -31.87 17.14 -5.79
C GLN A 209 -32.38 15.98 -6.65
N SER A 210 -32.36 14.75 -6.15
CA SER A 210 -32.80 13.57 -6.89
C SER A 210 -34.25 13.19 -6.59
N ALA A 211 -34.97 12.72 -7.61
CA ALA A 211 -36.25 12.04 -7.49
C ALA A 211 -36.19 10.68 -8.19
N GLY A 212 -36.84 9.66 -7.61
CA GLY A 212 -36.87 8.33 -8.21
C GLY A 212 -37.62 8.31 -9.55
N ALA A 213 -37.06 7.61 -10.53
CA ALA A 213 -37.61 7.45 -11.87
C ALA A 213 -37.51 5.98 -12.33
N VAL A 214 -38.20 5.63 -13.43
CA VAL A 214 -38.11 4.27 -13.98
C VAL A 214 -36.67 4.02 -14.48
N GLY A 215 -35.98 3.08 -13.83
CA GLY A 215 -34.60 2.70 -14.19
C GLY A 215 -33.49 3.60 -13.64
N GLY A 216 -33.82 4.56 -12.77
CA GLY A 216 -32.81 5.46 -12.18
C GLY A 216 -33.43 6.63 -11.45
N TYR A 217 -32.80 7.80 -11.59
CA TYR A 217 -33.16 9.00 -10.85
C TYR A 217 -33.19 10.19 -11.80
N ASP A 218 -34.28 10.96 -11.75
CA ASP A 218 -34.27 12.33 -12.23
C ASP A 218 -33.44 13.16 -11.25
N TYR A 219 -32.55 14.00 -11.77
CA TYR A 219 -31.62 14.77 -10.95
C TYR A 219 -31.63 16.25 -11.34
N ILE A 220 -30.67 16.74 -12.13
CA ILE A 220 -30.58 18.16 -12.48
C ILE A 220 -30.99 18.39 -13.94
N ASN A 221 -32.28 18.67 -14.16
CA ASN A 221 -32.80 19.12 -15.44
C ASN A 221 -32.76 20.65 -15.55
N ILE A 222 -31.63 21.21 -15.98
CA ILE A 222 -31.39 22.67 -16.06
C ILE A 222 -32.54 23.42 -16.75
N SER A 223 -33.06 22.89 -17.86
CA SER A 223 -34.14 23.53 -18.63
C SER A 223 -35.46 23.61 -17.87
N GLU A 224 -35.71 22.65 -16.98
CA GLU A 224 -36.91 22.58 -16.15
C GLU A 224 -36.73 23.41 -14.87
N PHE A 225 -35.57 23.33 -14.22
CA PHE A 225 -35.25 24.16 -13.07
C PHE A 225 -35.28 25.66 -13.39
N ARG A 226 -34.80 26.08 -14.57
CA ARG A 226 -34.90 27.47 -15.04
C ARG A 226 -36.34 27.96 -15.15
N ARG A 227 -37.29 27.08 -15.49
CA ARG A 227 -38.71 27.44 -15.60
C ARG A 227 -39.35 27.67 -14.22
N TYR A 228 -38.98 26.85 -13.24
CA TYR A 228 -39.54 26.91 -11.89
C TYR A 228 -38.78 27.89 -10.96
N ASN A 229 -37.51 28.18 -11.24
CA ASN A 229 -36.63 29.03 -10.43
C ASN A 229 -35.87 30.04 -11.32
N PRO A 230 -36.55 31.01 -11.93
CA PRO A 230 -35.95 31.92 -12.91
C PRO A 230 -34.87 32.85 -12.32
N ASP A 231 -34.91 33.09 -11.00
CA ASP A 231 -33.97 33.97 -10.29
C ASP A 231 -32.64 33.27 -9.93
N ILE A 232 -32.58 31.94 -10.04
CA ILE A 232 -31.36 31.16 -9.74
C ILE A 232 -30.55 31.00 -11.03
N PRO A 233 -29.27 31.43 -11.06
CA PRO A 233 -28.45 31.31 -12.26
C PRO A 233 -28.15 29.85 -12.59
N GLU A 234 -28.06 29.53 -13.87
CA GLU A 234 -27.74 28.17 -14.36
C GLU A 234 -26.42 27.62 -13.77
N SER A 235 -25.44 28.50 -13.55
CA SER A 235 -24.15 28.14 -12.94
C SER A 235 -24.29 27.51 -11.56
N HIS A 236 -25.35 27.83 -10.81
CA HIS A 236 -25.63 27.21 -9.51
C HIS A 236 -25.90 25.71 -9.65
N TRP A 237 -26.74 25.32 -10.61
CA TRP A 237 -27.11 23.93 -10.85
C TRP A 237 -25.95 23.12 -11.46
N ILE A 238 -25.17 23.76 -12.33
CA ILE A 238 -23.92 23.17 -12.85
C ILE A 238 -22.95 22.89 -11.69
N GLN A 239 -22.77 23.83 -10.76
CA GLN A 239 -21.90 23.64 -9.62
C GLN A 239 -22.34 22.46 -8.72
N ILE A 240 -23.65 22.26 -8.54
CA ILE A 240 -24.15 21.09 -7.79
C ILE A 240 -23.81 19.79 -8.52
N SER A 241 -24.02 19.74 -9.84
CA SER A 241 -23.66 18.58 -10.69
C SER A 241 -22.16 18.26 -10.65
N ASP A 242 -21.32 19.29 -10.69
CA ASP A 242 -19.86 19.16 -10.60
C ASP A 242 -19.45 18.63 -9.22
N GLN A 243 -20.03 19.17 -8.15
CA GLN A 243 -19.80 18.68 -6.78
C GLN A 243 -20.21 17.21 -6.62
N THR A 244 -21.33 16.81 -7.20
CA THR A 244 -21.78 15.40 -7.18
C THR A 244 -20.78 14.50 -7.89
N SER A 245 -20.27 14.94 -9.04
CA SER A 245 -19.24 14.23 -9.80
C SER A 245 -17.94 14.10 -9.00
N ASP A 246 -17.52 15.15 -8.31
CA ASP A 246 -16.29 15.15 -7.51
C ASP A 246 -16.41 14.22 -6.29
N LEU A 247 -17.56 14.20 -5.62
CA LEU A 247 -17.84 13.25 -4.54
C LEU A 247 -17.82 11.79 -5.04
N ALA A 248 -18.37 11.53 -6.21
CA ALA A 248 -18.33 10.21 -6.84
C ALA A 248 -16.89 9.77 -7.17
N ARG A 249 -16.08 10.66 -7.75
CA ARG A 249 -14.66 10.39 -8.05
C ARG A 249 -13.83 10.14 -6.78
N ASP A 250 -14.06 10.92 -5.73
CA ASP A 250 -13.39 10.73 -4.45
C ASP A 250 -13.75 9.39 -3.80
N PHE A 251 -15.02 8.99 -3.87
CA PHE A 251 -15.47 7.64 -3.50
C PHE A 251 -14.77 6.55 -4.34
N CYS A 252 -14.76 6.69 -5.67
CA CYS A 252 -14.11 5.74 -6.58
C CYS A 252 -12.60 5.63 -6.32
N CYS A 253 -11.93 6.72 -5.96
CA CYS A 253 -10.52 6.70 -5.57
C CYS A 253 -10.28 5.80 -4.35
N THR A 254 -11.15 5.86 -3.33
CA THR A 254 -11.06 4.96 -2.18
C THR A 254 -11.41 3.52 -2.54
N ALA A 255 -12.44 3.30 -3.38
CA ALA A 255 -12.80 1.96 -3.85
C ALA A 255 -11.64 1.29 -4.60
N MET A 256 -10.93 2.04 -5.45
CA MET A 256 -9.76 1.55 -6.18
C MET A 256 -8.59 1.22 -5.25
N LYS A 257 -8.32 2.02 -4.22
CA LYS A 257 -7.30 1.70 -3.20
C LYS A 257 -7.59 0.37 -2.50
N LEU A 258 -8.83 0.16 -2.07
CA LEU A 258 -9.24 -1.08 -1.42
C LEU A 258 -9.05 -2.29 -2.36
N ARG A 259 -9.35 -2.12 -3.65
CA ARG A 259 -9.16 -3.14 -4.68
C ARG A 259 -7.69 -3.42 -5.00
N ASP A 260 -6.83 -2.41 -4.95
CA ASP A 260 -5.39 -2.58 -5.14
C ASP A 260 -4.74 -3.33 -3.97
N MET A 261 -5.25 -3.15 -2.74
CA MET A 261 -4.85 -3.97 -1.60
C MET A 261 -5.25 -5.44 -1.79
N GLN A 262 -6.44 -5.71 -2.32
CA GLN A 262 -6.86 -7.07 -2.68
C GLN A 262 -5.91 -7.73 -3.70
N ARG A 263 -5.37 -6.98 -4.66
CA ARG A 263 -4.46 -7.54 -5.70
C ARG A 263 -3.12 -8.04 -5.14
N ASN A 264 -2.80 -7.67 -3.89
CA ASN A 264 -1.64 -8.17 -3.16
C ASN A 264 -1.95 -9.47 -2.37
N LEU A 265 -3.13 -10.07 -2.58
CA LEU A 265 -3.50 -11.43 -2.14
C LEU A 265 -2.69 -12.53 -2.82
#